data_AF-A0A4R3VW04-F1
#
_entry.id   AF-A0A4R3VW04-F1
#
_cell.length_a   1.000
_cell.length_b   1.000
_cell.length_c   1.000
_cell.angle_alpha   90.00
_cell.angle_beta   90.00
_cell.angle_gamma   90.00
#
_symmetry.space_group_name_H-M   'P 1'
#
loop_
_entity.id
_entity.type
_entity.pdbx_description
1 polymer ?
#
loop_
_entity_poly.entity_id
_entity_poly.type
_entity_poly.pdbx_seq_one_letter_code
_entity_poly.pdbx_strand_id
1 'polypeptide(L)'
;MLDDNSWAFTISYDDMGYVEDGDAGSINYEELLQSSKQDLVEENQSRKAEGYSSIELVGWASKPFYDPTKKVLHWAKEFHFEGDSLNTLNYNLRILGRNGIYLVNAIASMHDLPEVNENVNNVLSSISFDEGYAYNDYVDGDRIASLTVGGLVAGKVLAKTGLIAILVKLWKVIAVAVIGFFGFLFKKFKRNKEETDTVATTEEPESPDNRQEMNS
;
A
#
# COMPACT_ATOMS: atom_id res chain seq x y z
N MET A 1 20.73 16.94 -26.64
CA MET A 1 21.66 16.34 -25.67
C MET A 1 21.77 17.36 -24.56
N LEU A 2 21.48 16.96 -23.31
CA LEU A 2 21.83 17.74 -22.14
C LEU A 2 23.37 17.73 -22.08
N ASP A 3 24.01 18.89 -21.95
CA ASP A 3 25.46 18.97 -21.78
C ASP A 3 25.88 18.18 -20.53
N ASP A 4 27.12 17.64 -20.50
CA ASP A 4 27.65 16.78 -19.43
C ASP A 4 27.63 17.42 -18.02
N ASN A 5 27.30 18.71 -17.93
CA ASN A 5 27.21 19.52 -16.71
C ASN A 5 25.82 20.17 -16.54
N SER A 6 24.77 19.60 -17.13
CA SER A 6 23.41 20.11 -17.02
C SER A 6 22.49 19.15 -16.27
N TRP A 7 21.97 19.62 -15.14
CA TRP A 7 20.89 18.99 -14.40
C TRP A 7 19.59 19.75 -14.65
N ALA A 8 18.46 19.06 -14.64
CA ALA A 8 17.15 19.66 -14.78
C ALA A 8 16.17 19.04 -13.80
N PHE A 9 15.34 19.88 -13.18
CA PHE A 9 14.15 19.39 -12.49
C PHE A 9 13.00 19.31 -13.49
N THR A 10 12.38 18.15 -13.54
CA THR A 10 11.08 17.95 -14.16
C THR A 10 10.02 18.06 -13.08
N ILE A 11 8.95 18.81 -13.35
CA ILE A 11 7.81 18.96 -12.45
C ILE A 11 6.58 18.49 -13.22
N SER A 12 5.81 17.60 -12.62
CA SER A 12 4.53 17.12 -13.14
C SER A 12 3.54 16.94 -12.01
N TYR A 13 2.25 16.91 -12.33
CA TYR A 13 1.18 16.65 -11.37
C TYR A 13 0.51 15.33 -11.71
N ASP A 14 0.22 14.52 -10.70
CA ASP A 14 -0.56 13.30 -10.83
C ASP A 14 -1.77 13.37 -9.89
N ASP A 15 -2.96 13.34 -10.48
CA ASP A 15 -4.26 13.31 -9.81
C ASP A 15 -4.56 11.89 -9.28
N MET A 16 -3.66 11.37 -8.45
CA MET A 16 -3.76 10.00 -7.93
C MET A 16 -4.70 9.86 -6.72
N GLY A 17 -5.21 10.97 -6.20
CA GLY A 17 -5.96 11.03 -4.95
C GLY A 17 -5.11 11.45 -3.75
N TYR A 18 -5.74 11.47 -2.59
CA TYR A 18 -5.11 11.75 -1.30
C TYR A 18 -4.18 10.61 -0.89
N VAL A 19 -2.88 10.87 -0.83
CA VAL A 19 -1.88 9.89 -0.38
C VAL A 19 -1.85 9.87 1.14
N GLU A 20 -2.25 8.76 1.76
CA GLU A 20 -2.13 8.62 3.20
C GLU A 20 -0.67 8.58 3.65
N ASP A 21 -0.32 9.38 4.67
CA ASP A 21 1.02 9.47 5.25
C ASP A 21 1.19 8.70 6.58
N GLY A 22 0.16 7.96 6.99
CA GLY A 22 0.15 7.25 8.28
C GLY A 22 1.21 6.15 8.42
N ASP A 23 1.77 5.65 7.31
CA ASP A 23 2.85 4.67 7.32
C ASP A 23 4.25 5.30 7.43
N ALA A 24 4.39 6.60 7.19
CA ALA A 24 5.67 7.30 7.01
C ALA A 24 6.67 7.06 8.15
N GLY A 25 6.19 6.97 9.40
CA GLY A 25 7.03 6.76 10.58
C GLY A 25 7.48 5.30 10.83
N SER A 26 7.04 4.35 9.99
CA SER A 26 7.27 2.91 10.19
C SER A 26 7.96 2.22 9.00
N ILE A 27 8.35 2.98 7.98
CA ILE A 27 8.95 2.44 6.78
C ILE A 27 10.40 2.01 7.06
N ASN A 28 10.75 0.80 6.62
CA ASN A 28 12.13 0.31 6.61
C ASN A 28 12.78 0.59 5.25
N TYR A 29 13.46 1.73 5.12
CA TYR A 29 14.05 2.15 3.85
C TYR A 29 15.22 1.28 3.37
N GLU A 30 15.94 0.63 4.28
CA GLU A 30 16.97 -0.35 3.93
C GLU A 30 16.36 -1.62 3.33
N GLU A 31 15.24 -2.11 3.86
CA GLU A 31 14.51 -3.23 3.27
C GLU A 31 13.92 -2.86 1.90
N LEU A 32 13.37 -1.65 1.75
CA LEU A 32 12.91 -1.15 0.45
C LEU A 32 14.04 -1.04 -0.58
N LEU A 33 15.22 -0.59 -0.16
CA LEU A 33 16.40 -0.54 -1.03
C LEU A 33 16.79 -1.95 -1.48
N GLN A 34 16.84 -2.90 -0.55
CA GLN A 34 17.22 -4.27 -0.86
C GLN A 34 16.21 -4.94 -1.79
N SER A 35 14.91 -4.76 -1.57
CA SER A 35 13.88 -5.23 -2.52
C SER A 35 14.05 -4.57 -3.88
N SER A 36 14.29 -3.26 -3.96
CA SER A 36 14.47 -2.56 -5.23
C SER A 36 15.70 -3.06 -6.01
N LYS A 37 16.79 -3.39 -5.31
CA LYS A 37 17.97 -3.99 -5.92
C LYS A 37 17.67 -5.37 -6.50
N GLN A 38 16.91 -6.19 -5.76
CA GLN A 38 16.50 -7.52 -6.22
C GLN A 38 15.58 -7.44 -7.45
N ASP A 39 14.61 -6.53 -7.43
CA ASP A 39 13.71 -6.26 -8.56
C ASP A 39 14.54 -5.93 -9.82
N LEU A 40 15.59 -5.09 -9.71
CA LEU A 40 16.48 -4.78 -10.83
C LEU A 40 17.33 -5.95 -11.32
N VAL A 41 17.75 -6.86 -10.43
CA VAL A 41 18.47 -8.08 -10.85
C VAL A 41 17.58 -8.92 -11.77
N GLU A 42 16.29 -9.02 -11.45
CA GLU A 42 15.30 -9.75 -12.24
C GLU A 42 14.99 -9.01 -13.54
N GLU A 43 14.73 -7.71 -13.48
CA GLU A 43 14.47 -6.87 -14.67
C GLU A 43 15.66 -6.89 -15.65
N ASN A 44 16.90 -6.91 -15.16
CA ASN A 44 18.10 -6.98 -15.98
C ASN A 44 18.18 -8.25 -16.84
N GLN A 45 17.53 -9.34 -16.44
CA GLN A 45 17.45 -10.54 -17.28
C GLN A 45 16.66 -10.26 -18.57
N SER A 46 15.50 -9.59 -18.45
CA SER A 46 14.69 -9.16 -19.61
C SER A 46 15.46 -8.13 -20.44
N ARG A 47 16.05 -7.12 -19.77
CA ARG A 47 16.82 -6.06 -20.45
C ARG A 47 17.93 -6.65 -21.32
N LYS A 48 18.71 -7.59 -20.79
CA LYS A 48 19.78 -8.27 -21.53
C LYS A 48 19.24 -9.14 -22.66
N ALA A 49 18.13 -9.85 -22.44
CA ALA A 49 17.49 -10.64 -23.49
C ALA A 49 17.00 -9.77 -24.66
N GLU A 50 16.62 -8.52 -24.37
CA GLU A 50 16.19 -7.51 -25.35
C GLU A 50 17.35 -6.66 -25.92
N GLY A 51 18.60 -6.91 -25.50
CA GLY A 51 19.79 -6.21 -25.99
C GLY A 51 20.07 -4.86 -25.32
N TYR A 52 19.41 -4.53 -24.21
CA TYR A 52 19.68 -3.34 -23.40
C TYR A 52 20.76 -3.58 -22.35
N SER A 53 21.55 -2.54 -22.05
CA SER A 53 22.51 -2.53 -20.94
C SER A 53 21.85 -2.75 -19.58
N SER A 54 22.57 -3.42 -18.67
CA SER A 54 22.09 -3.59 -17.30
C SER A 54 22.17 -2.31 -16.49
N ILE A 55 21.29 -2.23 -15.47
CA ILE A 55 21.20 -1.13 -14.52
C ILE A 55 21.40 -1.69 -13.11
N GLU A 56 22.29 -1.09 -12.34
CA GLU A 56 22.47 -1.39 -10.93
C GLU A 56 21.99 -0.21 -10.08
N LEU A 57 21.19 -0.50 -9.05
CA LEU A 57 20.93 0.45 -7.97
C LEU A 57 22.05 0.33 -6.93
N VAL A 58 22.97 1.29 -6.92
CA VAL A 58 24.11 1.33 -5.99
C VAL A 58 23.62 1.55 -4.57
N GLY A 59 22.70 2.49 -4.37
CA GLY A 59 22.17 2.80 -3.05
C GLY A 59 21.33 4.06 -2.99
N TRP A 60 21.12 4.55 -1.76
CA TRP A 60 20.59 5.87 -1.51
C TRP A 60 21.71 6.90 -1.62
N ALA A 61 21.63 7.80 -2.58
CA ALA A 61 22.43 9.03 -2.61
C ALA A 61 21.95 10.02 -1.53
N SER A 62 20.64 10.00 -1.25
CA SER A 62 20.01 10.69 -0.13
C SER A 62 18.92 9.79 0.43
N LYS A 63 18.99 9.49 1.73
CA LYS A 63 18.03 8.58 2.36
C LYS A 63 16.62 9.18 2.29
N PRO A 64 15.58 8.35 2.11
CA PRO A 64 14.22 8.85 2.14
C PRO A 64 13.88 9.55 3.45
N PHE A 65 13.22 10.70 3.34
CA PHE A 65 12.77 11.50 4.47
C PHE A 65 11.42 12.14 4.16
N TYR A 66 10.52 12.10 5.15
CA TYR A 66 9.21 12.71 5.09
C TYR A 66 9.12 13.88 6.07
N ASP A 67 8.79 15.06 5.56
CA ASP A 67 8.47 16.25 6.36
C ASP A 67 6.95 16.29 6.59
N PRO A 68 6.45 15.98 7.80
CA PRO A 68 5.02 15.96 8.08
C PRO A 68 4.39 17.36 8.15
N THR A 69 5.21 18.41 8.27
CA THR A 69 4.74 19.80 8.32
C THR A 69 4.49 20.30 6.90
N LYS A 70 5.46 20.10 6.01
CA LYS A 70 5.36 20.51 4.61
C LYS A 70 4.60 19.51 3.74
N LYS A 71 4.36 18.30 4.25
CA LYS A 71 3.77 17.18 3.48
C LYS A 71 4.61 16.88 2.24
N VAL A 72 5.93 16.86 2.43
CA VAL A 72 6.92 16.61 1.38
C VAL A 72 7.72 15.36 1.72
N LEU A 73 7.80 14.45 0.78
CA LEU A 73 8.68 13.28 0.81
C LEU A 73 9.83 13.51 -0.17
N HIS A 74 11.06 13.22 0.23
CA HIS A 74 12.21 13.26 -0.68
C HIS A 74 13.16 12.10 -0.48
N TRP A 75 13.84 11.70 -1.55
CA TRP A 75 14.89 10.69 -1.55
C TRP A 75 15.74 10.83 -2.81
N ALA A 76 16.94 10.24 -2.82
CA ALA A 76 17.71 10.12 -4.04
C ALA A 76 18.35 8.75 -4.17
N LYS A 77 18.26 8.17 -5.36
CA LYS A 77 18.88 6.89 -5.72
C LYS A 77 20.11 7.14 -6.58
N GLU A 78 21.14 6.35 -6.36
CA GLU A 78 22.34 6.30 -7.21
C GLU A 78 22.26 5.06 -8.10
N PHE A 79 22.32 5.27 -9.41
CA PHE A 79 22.31 4.20 -10.40
C PHE A 79 23.63 4.11 -11.15
N HIS A 80 24.08 2.90 -11.41
CA HIS A 80 25.17 2.62 -12.33
C HIS A 80 24.62 1.92 -13.57
N PHE A 81 24.94 2.43 -14.76
CA PHE A 81 24.57 1.83 -16.02
C PHE A 81 25.79 1.13 -16.62
N GLU A 82 25.61 -0.09 -17.09
CA GLU A 82 26.70 -0.87 -17.66
C GLU A 82 27.35 -0.16 -18.85
N GLY A 83 28.64 0.16 -18.72
CA GLY A 83 29.44 0.87 -19.72
C GLY A 83 29.70 2.34 -19.39
N ASP A 84 28.98 2.91 -18.42
CA ASP A 84 29.14 4.31 -18.03
C ASP A 84 30.30 4.49 -17.04
N SER A 85 31.01 5.63 -17.15
CA SER A 85 32.12 5.98 -16.26
C SER A 85 31.68 6.68 -14.98
N LEU A 86 30.48 7.28 -14.98
CA LEU A 86 29.90 8.02 -13.86
C LEU A 86 28.53 7.45 -13.51
N ASN A 87 28.20 7.48 -12.22
CA ASN A 87 26.88 7.08 -11.74
C ASN A 87 25.87 8.21 -11.95
N THR A 88 24.64 7.82 -12.22
CA THR A 88 23.50 8.72 -12.36
C THR A 88 22.83 8.95 -11.02
N LEU A 89 22.57 10.22 -10.70
CA LEU A 89 21.72 10.65 -9.62
C LEU A 89 20.26 10.69 -10.07
N ASN A 90 19.38 10.05 -9.33
CA ASN A 90 17.93 10.20 -9.47
C ASN A 90 17.32 10.75 -8.18
N TYR A 91 17.12 12.07 -8.12
CA TYR A 91 16.59 12.78 -6.95
C TYR A 91 15.09 13.03 -7.11
N ASN A 92 14.31 12.59 -6.14
CA ASN A 92 12.86 12.65 -6.15
C ASN A 92 12.34 13.53 -5.01
N LEU A 93 11.37 14.38 -5.32
CA LEU A 93 10.50 15.05 -4.36
C LEU A 93 9.04 14.68 -4.70
N ARG A 94 8.24 14.43 -3.68
CA ARG A 94 6.79 14.25 -3.77
C ARG A 94 6.15 15.23 -2.81
N ILE A 95 5.44 16.19 -3.35
CA ILE A 95 4.72 17.20 -2.58
C ILE A 95 3.27 16.78 -2.58
N LEU A 96 2.76 16.42 -1.40
CA LEU A 96 1.42 15.86 -1.27
C LEU A 96 0.38 17.00 -1.25
N GLY A 97 -0.68 16.83 -2.03
CA GLY A 97 -1.86 17.70 -2.03
C GLY A 97 -3.12 16.90 -1.68
N ARG A 98 -4.27 17.57 -1.70
CA ARG A 98 -5.57 16.97 -1.36
C ARG A 98 -5.99 15.87 -2.33
N ASN A 99 -5.87 16.13 -3.63
CA ASN A 99 -6.39 15.25 -4.69
C ASN A 99 -5.28 14.55 -5.48
N GLY A 100 -4.01 14.81 -5.17
CA GLY A 100 -2.91 14.30 -5.95
C GLY A 100 -1.59 14.87 -5.46
N ILE A 101 -0.53 14.67 -6.24
CA ILE A 101 0.82 15.04 -5.83
C ILE A 101 1.55 15.75 -6.96
N TYR A 102 2.46 16.66 -6.61
CA TYR A 102 3.51 17.08 -7.54
C TYR A 102 4.67 16.09 -7.46
N LEU A 103 5.04 15.55 -8.62
CA LEU A 103 6.23 14.73 -8.83
C LEU A 103 7.31 15.64 -9.36
N VAL A 104 8.33 15.85 -8.54
CA VAL A 104 9.53 16.57 -8.95
C VAL A 104 10.67 15.57 -9.01
N ASN A 105 11.40 15.59 -10.12
CA ASN A 105 12.49 14.66 -10.36
C ASN A 105 13.67 15.38 -11.00
N ALA A 106 14.85 15.24 -10.41
CA ALA A 106 16.13 15.59 -11.04
C ALA A 106 16.88 14.34 -11.45
N ILE A 107 17.32 14.32 -12.70
CA ILE A 107 18.27 13.35 -13.24
C ILE A 107 19.54 14.13 -13.54
N ALA A 108 20.65 13.70 -12.96
CA ALA A 108 21.95 14.36 -13.06
C ALA A 108 23.09 13.35 -12.91
N SER A 109 24.33 13.80 -13.04
CA SER A 109 25.47 13.01 -12.59
C SER A 109 25.54 13.01 -11.06
N MET A 110 26.11 11.95 -10.46
CA MET A 110 26.39 11.94 -9.01
C MET A 110 27.34 13.06 -8.57
N HIS A 111 28.16 13.60 -9.49
CA HIS A 111 29.00 14.75 -9.22
C HIS A 111 28.17 16.01 -8.90
N ASP A 112 26.98 16.14 -9.48
CA ASP A 112 26.12 17.32 -9.33
C ASP A 112 25.24 17.28 -8.07
N LEU A 113 25.32 16.21 -7.26
CA LEU A 113 24.52 16.06 -6.04
C LEU A 113 24.60 17.27 -5.08
N PRO A 114 25.77 17.89 -4.84
CA PRO A 114 25.85 19.10 -4.02
C PRO A 114 25.00 20.24 -4.59
N GLU A 115 25.10 20.50 -5.89
CA GLU A 115 24.37 21.58 -6.56
C GLU A 115 22.86 21.31 -6.60
N VAL A 116 22.45 20.06 -6.84
CA VAL A 116 21.06 19.64 -6.76
C VAL A 116 20.51 19.90 -5.34
N ASN A 117 21.25 19.51 -4.29
CA ASN A 117 20.82 19.74 -2.90
C ASN A 117 20.69 21.23 -2.55
N GLU A 118 21.59 22.09 -3.04
CA GLU A 118 21.50 23.55 -2.83
C GLU A 118 20.23 24.14 -3.46
N ASN A 119 19.73 23.55 -4.54
CA ASN A 119 18.57 24.05 -5.27
C ASN A 119 17.23 23.40 -4.89
N VAL A 120 17.21 22.26 -4.19
CA VAL A 120 15.97 21.56 -3.79
C VAL A 120 14.98 22.49 -3.09
N ASN A 121 15.45 23.33 -2.15
CA ASN A 121 14.57 24.22 -1.41
C ASN A 121 13.96 25.33 -2.29
N ASN A 122 14.69 25.80 -3.31
CA ASN A 122 14.19 26.80 -4.25
C ASN A 122 13.10 26.20 -5.15
N VAL A 123 13.26 24.94 -5.56
CA VAL A 123 12.23 24.23 -6.34
C VAL A 123 10.99 24.00 -5.49
N LEU A 124 11.15 23.54 -4.24
CA LEU A 124 10.03 23.33 -3.32
C LEU A 124 9.25 24.62 -3.05
N SER A 125 9.91 25.77 -2.92
CA SER A 125 9.23 27.05 -2.67
C SER A 125 8.49 27.59 -3.90
N SER A 126 8.82 27.12 -5.11
CA SER A 126 8.11 27.48 -6.34
C SER A 126 6.79 26.73 -6.52
N ILE A 127 6.54 25.68 -5.72
CA ILE A 127 5.36 24.83 -5.82
C ILE A 127 4.42 25.19 -4.68
N SER A 128 3.16 25.45 -5.03
CA SER A 128 2.10 25.68 -4.06
C SER A 128 0.79 25.06 -4.57
N PHE A 129 -0.10 24.80 -3.62
CA PHE A 129 -1.48 24.43 -3.92
C PHE A 129 -2.37 25.64 -3.69
N ASP A 130 -3.36 25.81 -4.57
CA ASP A 130 -4.43 26.77 -4.35
C ASP A 130 -5.25 26.38 -3.10
N GLU A 131 -5.96 27.36 -2.54
CA GLU A 131 -6.86 27.14 -1.41
C GLU A 131 -7.88 26.03 -1.71
N GLY A 132 -8.01 25.07 -0.80
CA GLY A 132 -8.90 23.91 -0.96
C GLY A 132 -8.24 22.70 -1.62
N TYR A 133 -7.00 22.82 -2.13
CA TYR A 133 -6.24 21.75 -2.76
C TYR A 133 -4.99 21.34 -1.97
N ALA A 134 -4.66 22.03 -0.87
CA ALA A 134 -3.53 21.65 -0.03
C ALA A 134 -3.85 20.34 0.71
N TYR A 135 -2.82 19.58 1.07
CA TYR A 135 -2.99 18.31 1.77
C TYR A 135 -3.88 18.39 3.01
N ASN A 136 -3.74 19.48 3.79
CA ASN A 136 -4.52 19.67 5.02
C ASN A 136 -5.99 20.09 4.76
N ASP A 137 -6.37 20.34 3.51
CA ASP A 137 -7.75 20.65 3.11
C ASP A 137 -8.57 19.38 2.79
N TYR A 138 -8.01 18.19 3.07
CA TYR A 138 -8.71 16.91 2.97
C TYR A 138 -10.04 16.93 3.72
N VAL A 139 -11.08 16.36 3.10
CA VAL A 139 -12.38 16.13 3.74
C VAL A 139 -12.83 14.69 3.53
N ASP A 140 -13.69 14.22 4.44
CA ASP A 140 -14.32 12.91 4.33
C ASP A 140 -15.05 12.77 2.99
N GLY A 141 -14.71 11.72 2.24
CA GLY A 141 -15.25 11.45 0.91
C GLY A 141 -14.31 11.79 -0.24
N ASP A 142 -13.18 12.46 0.03
CA ASP A 142 -12.11 12.61 -0.97
C ASP A 142 -11.58 11.25 -1.43
N ARG A 143 -11.17 11.17 -2.70
CA ARG A 143 -10.61 9.94 -3.27
C ARG A 143 -9.23 9.67 -2.67
N ILE A 144 -9.09 8.51 -2.04
CA ILE A 144 -7.82 8.03 -1.50
C ILE A 144 -6.97 7.40 -2.61
N ALA A 145 -5.67 7.72 -2.62
CA ALA A 145 -4.72 7.11 -3.53
C ALA A 145 -4.45 5.65 -3.15
N SER A 146 -4.16 4.81 -4.15
CA SER A 146 -3.79 3.41 -3.92
C SER A 146 -2.43 3.25 -3.23
N LEU A 147 -1.57 4.28 -3.31
CA LEU A 147 -0.23 4.30 -2.72
C LEU A 147 -0.20 5.19 -1.47
N THR A 148 0.56 4.74 -0.48
CA THR A 148 0.96 5.51 0.72
C THR A 148 2.38 6.07 0.55
N VAL A 149 2.90 6.80 1.55
CA VAL A 149 4.28 7.33 1.52
C VAL A 149 5.32 6.24 1.26
N GLY A 150 5.22 5.07 1.90
CA GLY A 150 6.11 3.94 1.63
C GLY A 150 5.98 3.41 0.21
N GLY A 151 4.76 3.33 -0.30
CA GLY A 151 4.48 2.92 -1.67
C GLY A 151 5.05 3.87 -2.72
N LEU A 152 5.06 5.18 -2.45
CA LEU A 152 5.67 6.18 -3.32
C LEU A 152 7.19 6.00 -3.46
N VAL A 153 7.90 5.66 -2.38
CA VAL A 153 9.35 5.39 -2.42
C VAL A 153 9.65 4.08 -3.16
N ALA A 154 8.83 3.06 -2.89
CA ALA A 154 8.97 1.73 -3.49
C ALA A 154 8.56 1.68 -4.96
N GLY A 155 7.69 2.59 -5.40
CA GLY A 155 7.07 2.54 -6.74
C GLY A 155 6.01 1.45 -6.91
N LYS A 156 5.51 0.88 -5.81
CA LYS A 156 4.51 -0.20 -5.82
C LYS A 156 3.64 -0.18 -4.57
N VAL A 157 2.44 -0.77 -4.65
CA VAL A 157 1.57 -0.94 -3.48
C VAL A 157 2.26 -1.88 -2.50
N LEU A 158 2.50 -1.39 -1.29
CA LEU A 158 3.10 -2.19 -0.23
C LEU A 158 2.00 -2.88 0.59
N ALA A 159 2.15 -4.19 0.79
CA ALA A 159 1.35 -4.88 1.79
C ALA A 159 1.68 -4.29 3.16
N LYS A 160 0.67 -4.07 4.02
CA LYS A 160 0.88 -3.62 5.40
C LYS A 160 1.56 -4.74 6.20
N THR A 161 2.88 -4.84 6.12
CA THR A 161 3.68 -5.89 6.75
C THR A 161 3.49 -5.93 8.26
N GLY A 162 3.25 -4.77 8.89
CA GLY A 162 2.89 -4.67 10.31
C GLY A 162 1.59 -5.41 10.68
N LEU A 163 0.56 -5.35 9.83
CA LEU A 163 -0.68 -6.12 10.02
C LEU A 163 -0.41 -7.62 9.87
N ILE A 164 0.40 -8.02 8.89
CA ILE A 164 0.77 -9.43 8.71
C ILE A 164 1.57 -9.93 9.92
N ALA A 165 2.52 -9.15 10.42
CA ALA A 165 3.29 -9.49 11.62
C ALA A 165 2.40 -9.60 12.87
N ILE A 166 1.41 -8.72 13.04
CA ILE A 166 0.42 -8.81 14.12
C ILE A 166 -0.45 -10.07 13.95
N LEU A 167 -0.95 -10.36 12.74
CA LEU A 167 -1.74 -11.55 12.46
C LEU A 167 -0.94 -12.83 12.72
N VAL A 168 0.32 -12.88 12.29
CA VAL A 168 1.25 -13.98 12.57
C VAL A 168 1.53 -14.08 14.06
N LYS A 169 1.68 -12.97 14.79
CA LYS A 169 1.92 -13.00 16.24
C LYS A 169 0.68 -13.43 17.03
N LEU A 170 -0.51 -13.05 16.58
CA LEU A 170 -1.80 -13.31 17.23
C LEU A 170 -2.56 -14.50 16.64
N TRP A 171 -1.94 -15.28 15.76
CA TRP A 171 -2.61 -16.35 15.00
C TRP A 171 -3.34 -17.37 15.88
N LYS A 172 -2.78 -17.71 17.06
CA LYS A 172 -3.42 -18.62 18.02
C LYS A 172 -4.69 -18.04 18.61
N VAL A 173 -4.68 -16.74 18.94
CA VAL A 173 -5.85 -16.02 19.49
C VAL A 173 -6.95 -15.93 18.44
N ILE A 174 -6.58 -15.60 17.20
CA ILE A 174 -7.49 -15.56 16.05
C ILE A 174 -8.08 -16.94 15.79
N ALA A 175 -7.28 -18.00 15.81
CA ALA A 175 -7.74 -19.37 15.61
C ALA A 175 -8.78 -19.80 16.66
N VAL A 176 -8.55 -19.50 17.93
CA VAL A 176 -9.52 -19.81 19.01
C VAL A 176 -10.82 -19.01 18.82
N ALA A 177 -10.73 -17.72 18.47
CA ALA A 177 -11.90 -16.89 18.22
C ALA A 177 -12.73 -17.42 17.03
N VAL A 178 -12.08 -17.83 15.95
CA VAL A 178 -12.72 -18.42 14.76
C VAL A 178 -13.40 -19.75 15.11
N ILE A 179 -12.70 -20.65 15.81
CA ILE A 179 -13.29 -21.93 16.25
C ILE A 179 -14.50 -21.69 17.16
N GLY A 180 -14.41 -20.76 18.10
CA GLY A 180 -15.52 -20.39 18.98
C GLY A 180 -16.72 -19.82 18.22
N PHE A 181 -16.47 -18.96 17.23
CA PHE A 181 -17.51 -18.37 16.39
C PHE A 181 -18.23 -19.42 15.53
N PHE A 182 -17.49 -20.28 14.83
CA PHE A 182 -18.09 -21.36 14.04
C PHE A 182 -18.79 -22.41 14.91
N GLY A 183 -18.23 -22.76 16.08
CA GLY A 183 -18.89 -23.64 17.04
C GLY A 183 -20.22 -23.08 17.55
N PHE A 184 -20.30 -21.77 17.79
CA PHE A 184 -21.54 -21.08 18.16
C PHE A 184 -22.58 -21.09 17.03
N LEU A 185 -22.16 -20.78 15.79
CA LEU A 185 -23.04 -20.82 14.61
C LEU A 185 -23.58 -22.23 14.35
N PHE A 186 -22.74 -23.25 14.44
CA PHE A 186 -23.13 -24.65 14.24
C PHE A 186 -24.11 -25.12 15.33
N LYS A 187 -23.89 -24.71 16.59
CA LYS A 187 -24.82 -24.98 17.69
C LYS A 187 -26.19 -24.32 17.47
N LYS A 188 -26.22 -23.09 16.94
CA LYS A 188 -27.48 -22.39 16.62
C LYS A 188 -28.22 -23.04 15.45
N PHE A 189 -27.51 -23.48 14.41
CA PHE A 189 -28.09 -24.21 13.28
C PHE A 189 -28.61 -25.61 13.69
N LYS A 190 -27.91 -26.33 14.55
CA LYS A 190 -28.35 -27.64 15.05
C LYS A 190 -29.60 -27.54 15.93
N ARG A 191 -29.69 -26.51 16.79
CA ARG A 191 -30.86 -26.29 17.64
C ARG A 191 -32.14 -26.00 16.85
N ASN A 192 -32.04 -25.28 15.72
CA ASN A 192 -33.18 -25.05 14.84
C ASN A 192 -33.66 -26.33 14.12
N LYS A 193 -32.80 -27.35 13.98
CA LYS A 193 -33.16 -28.62 13.35
C LYS A 193 -33.90 -29.56 14.33
N GLU A 194 -33.49 -29.58 15.60
CA GLU A 194 -34.13 -30.38 16.66
C GLU A 194 -35.56 -29.90 17.01
N GLU A 195 -35.86 -28.60 16.89
CA GLU A 195 -37.23 -28.09 17.06
C GLU A 195 -38.20 -28.51 15.93
N THR A 196 -37.69 -28.91 14.75
CA THR A 196 -38.53 -29.33 13.62
C THR A 196 -38.89 -30.82 13.70
N ASP A 197 -38.05 -31.65 14.32
CA ASP A 197 -38.22 -33.11 14.38
C ASP A 197 -39.10 -33.58 15.57
N THR A 198 -39.45 -32.69 16.52
CA THR A 198 -40.19 -33.09 17.75
C THR A 198 -41.72 -32.95 17.61
N VAL A 199 -42.24 -32.34 16.54
CA VAL A 199 -43.69 -32.14 16.35
C VAL A 199 -44.37 -33.30 15.59
N ALA A 200 -43.61 -34.24 15.02
CA ALA A 200 -44.13 -35.23 14.06
C ALA A 200 -44.47 -36.63 14.63
N THR A 201 -44.56 -36.82 15.95
CA THR A 201 -45.01 -38.10 16.52
C THR A 201 -45.89 -37.87 17.74
N THR A 202 -47.22 -37.85 17.55
CA THR A 202 -48.23 -38.58 18.34
C THR A 202 -49.59 -38.18 17.77
N GLU A 203 -50.21 -39.06 16.99
CA GLU A 203 -51.68 -39.25 16.91
C GLU A 203 -51.96 -40.42 15.96
N GLU A 204 -52.26 -41.60 16.52
CA GLU A 204 -52.98 -42.68 15.83
C GLU A 204 -54.42 -42.65 16.37
N PRO A 205 -55.46 -42.60 15.52
CA PRO A 205 -56.83 -42.31 15.95
C PRO A 205 -57.57 -43.54 16.48
N GLU A 206 -58.27 -43.38 17.60
CA GLU A 206 -59.31 -44.32 18.06
C GLU A 206 -60.50 -44.33 17.08
N SER A 207 -60.93 -45.53 16.68
CA SER A 207 -62.18 -45.74 15.93
C SER A 207 -63.36 -45.84 16.90
N PRO A 208 -64.47 -45.13 16.67
CA PRO A 208 -65.69 -45.28 17.47
C PRO A 208 -66.49 -46.49 16.98
N ASP A 209 -67.21 -47.15 17.88
CA ASP A 209 -68.67 -47.34 17.81
C ASP A 209 -69.12 -48.51 18.72
N ASN A 210 -70.09 -48.24 19.61
CA ASN A 210 -71.45 -48.81 19.52
C ASN A 210 -72.14 -48.78 20.90
N ARG A 211 -73.19 -47.95 21.00
CA ARG A 211 -74.13 -47.91 22.13
C ARG A 211 -75.56 -48.07 21.60
N GLN A 212 -76.01 -49.32 21.50
CA GLN A 212 -77.41 -49.77 21.60
C GLN A 212 -77.32 -51.15 22.27
N GLU A 213 -77.93 -51.40 23.42
CA GLU A 213 -79.33 -51.79 23.56
C GLU A 213 -79.80 -51.61 25.02
N MET A 214 -81.00 -51.08 25.22
CA MET A 214 -81.85 -51.47 26.35
C MET A 214 -83.31 -51.49 25.87
N ASN A 215 -83.84 -52.70 25.74
CA ASN A 215 -85.28 -52.98 25.77
C ASN A 215 -85.63 -53.55 27.15
N SER A 216 -86.54 -52.88 27.86
CA SER A 216 -87.71 -53.39 28.63
C SER A 216 -88.08 -52.44 29.76
#